data_AF-A0A0Q7KNK8-F1
#
_entry.id   AF-A0A0Q7KNK8-F1
#
_cell.length_a   1.000
_cell.length_b   1.000
_cell.length_c   1.000
_cell.angle_alpha   90.00
_cell.angle_beta   90.00
_cell.angle_gamma   90.00
#
_symmetry.space_group_name_H-M   'P 1'
#
loop_
_entity.id
_entity.type
_entity.pdbx_description
1 polymer ?
#
loop_
_entity_poly.entity_id
_entity_poly.type
_entity_poly.pdbx_seq_one_letter_code
_entity_poly.pdbx_strand_id
1 'polypeptide(L)'
;MTPHRIVVGAIGDDSGATAAARRLRDEGHEIVFVGGGQSPEQLARTAVAEDARRLVVDADTDGLELVRDACARLDATDIVIEPAV
;
A
#
# COMPACT_ATOMS: atom_id res chain seq x y z
N MET A 1 2.73 -20.82 -8.10
CA MET A 1 2.40 -19.91 -7.00
C MET A 1 2.65 -18.52 -7.55
N THR A 2 1.61 -17.70 -7.69
CA THR A 2 1.74 -16.32 -8.16
C THR A 2 2.64 -15.58 -7.17
N PRO A 3 3.73 -14.93 -7.60
CA PRO A 3 4.56 -14.16 -6.68
C PRO A 3 3.71 -13.09 -6.02
N HIS A 4 3.75 -13.02 -4.68
CA HIS A 4 2.93 -12.10 -3.92
C HIS A 4 3.52 -10.68 -4.02
N ARG A 5 2.80 -9.77 -4.70
CA ARG A 5 3.16 -8.35 -4.79
C ARG A 5 2.73 -7.58 -3.55
N ILE A 6 3.56 -6.62 -3.16
CA ILE A 6 3.24 -5.63 -2.13
C ILE A 6 3.25 -4.26 -2.81
N VAL A 7 2.14 -3.52 -2.69
CA VAL A 7 2.07 -2.12 -3.08
C VAL A 7 2.49 -1.26 -1.90
N VAL A 8 3.32 -0.25 -2.15
CA VAL A 8 3.81 0.69 -1.14
C VAL A 8 3.66 2.13 -1.65
N GLY A 9 3.05 3.00 -0.85
CA GLY A 9 2.84 4.41 -1.19
C GLY A 9 2.54 5.28 0.02
N ALA A 10 2.29 6.57 -0.20
CA ALA A 10 1.98 7.52 0.86
C ALA A 10 0.86 8.50 0.46
N ILE A 11 0.10 8.97 1.45
CA ILE A 11 -0.87 10.05 1.24
C ILE A 11 -0.17 11.42 1.21
N GLY A 12 0.81 11.61 2.09
CA GLY A 12 1.61 12.83 2.20
C GLY A 12 3.03 12.64 1.66
N ASP A 13 4.01 12.99 2.49
CA ASP A 13 5.43 12.68 2.25
C ASP A 13 5.65 11.16 2.21
N ASP A 14 6.62 10.71 1.42
CA ASP A 14 6.88 9.28 1.19
C ASP A 14 8.16 8.77 1.84
N SER A 15 8.74 9.49 2.81
CA SER A 15 9.97 9.06 3.48
C SER A 15 9.81 7.70 4.17
N GLY A 16 8.71 7.48 4.89
CA GLY A 16 8.42 6.19 5.55
C GLY A 16 8.07 5.11 4.53
N ALA A 17 7.25 5.43 3.52
CA ALA A 17 6.95 4.52 2.42
C ALA A 17 8.23 4.08 1.66
N THR A 18 9.16 5.01 1.42
CA THR A 18 10.46 4.74 0.79
C THR A 18 11.31 3.82 1.65
N ALA A 19 11.38 4.07 2.96
CA ALA A 19 12.11 3.23 3.90
C ALA A 19 11.52 1.80 3.95
N ALA A 20 10.20 1.68 4.07
CA ALA A 20 9.50 0.40 4.04
C ALA A 20 9.73 -0.36 2.73
N ALA A 21 9.63 0.33 1.59
CA ALA A 21 9.84 -0.27 0.28
C ALA A 21 11.29 -0.75 0.08
N ARG A 22 12.29 -0.12 0.69
CA ARG A 22 13.67 -0.61 0.69
C ARG A 22 13.82 -1.85 1.56
N ARG A 23 13.35 -1.78 2.81
CA ARG A 23 13.38 -2.92 3.75
C ARG A 23 12.72 -4.16 3.16
N LEU A 24 11.52 -4.03 2.60
CA LEU A 24 10.81 -5.18 2.01
C LEU A 24 11.52 -5.74 0.77
N ARG A 25 12.20 -4.90 -0.04
CA ARG A 25 13.05 -5.38 -1.14
C ARG A 25 14.25 -6.16 -0.64
N ASP A 26 14.89 -5.70 0.43
CA ASP A 26 16.02 -6.39 1.07
C ASP A 26 15.57 -7.75 1.66
N GLU A 27 14.32 -7.86 2.11
CA GLU A 27 13.68 -9.11 2.52
C GLU A 27 13.30 -10.04 1.35
N GLY A 28 13.45 -9.58 0.10
CA GLY A 28 13.20 -10.37 -1.12
C GLY A 28 11.77 -10.29 -1.66
N HIS A 29 10.96 -9.31 -1.22
CA HIS A 29 9.61 -9.10 -1.73
C HIS A 29 9.59 -8.38 -3.09
N GLU A 30 8.59 -8.71 -3.92
CA GLU A 30 8.27 -7.97 -5.15
C GLU A 30 7.45 -6.72 -4.79
N ILE A 31 8.03 -5.54 -5.03
CA ILE A 31 7.47 -4.26 -4.59
C ILE A 31 7.04 -3.40 -5.77
N VAL A 32 5.77 -2.97 -5.75
CA VAL A 32 5.25 -1.87 -6.56
C VAL A 32 5.26 -0.61 -5.70
N PHE A 33 6.17 0.31 -5.98
CA PHE A 33 6.27 1.57 -5.25
C PHE A 33 5.62 2.70 -6.07
N VAL A 34 4.61 3.36 -5.50
CA VAL A 34 3.85 4.43 -6.18
C VAL A 34 4.19 5.84 -5.71
N GLY A 35 5.09 5.99 -4.72
CA GLY A 35 5.48 7.28 -4.18
C GLY A 35 4.41 7.94 -3.31
N GLY A 36 4.63 9.22 -3.01
CA GLY A 36 3.75 10.03 -2.16
C GLY A 36 2.66 10.80 -2.89
N GLY A 37 1.88 11.57 -2.12
CA GLY A 37 0.79 12.39 -2.62
C GLY A 37 -0.38 11.62 -3.22
N GLN A 38 -0.54 10.33 -2.89
CA GLN A 38 -1.60 9.49 -3.42
C GLN A 38 -2.89 9.69 -2.63
N SER A 39 -4.05 9.75 -3.30
CA SER A 39 -5.33 9.65 -2.59
C SER A 39 -5.57 8.22 -2.08
N PRO A 40 -6.39 8.04 -1.03
CA PRO A 40 -6.79 6.70 -0.58
C PRO A 40 -7.39 5.83 -1.70
N GLU A 41 -8.19 6.43 -2.58
CA GLU A 41 -8.78 5.76 -3.74
C GLU A 41 -7.74 5.40 -4.80
N GLN A 42 -6.67 6.17 -4.95
CA GLN A 42 -5.57 5.80 -5.85
C GLN A 42 -4.81 4.60 -5.29
N LEU A 43 -4.46 4.62 -4.00
CA LEU A 43 -3.77 3.51 -3.34
C LEU A 43 -4.58 2.20 -3.43
N ALA A 44 -5.87 2.25 -3.10
CA ALA A 44 -6.76 1.09 -3.19
C ALA A 44 -6.89 0.55 -4.62
N ARG A 45 -7.10 1.43 -5.61
CA ARG A 45 -7.18 1.01 -7.02
C ARG A 45 -5.90 0.40 -7.53
N THR A 46 -4.74 0.94 -7.17
CA THR A 46 -3.44 0.35 -7.52
C THR A 46 -3.29 -1.02 -6.87
N ALA A 47 -3.61 -1.17 -5.59
CA ALA A 47 -3.50 -2.46 -4.91
C ALA A 47 -4.35 -3.54 -5.57
N VAL A 48 -5.58 -3.21 -5.98
CA VAL A 48 -6.46 -4.11 -6.73
C VAL A 48 -5.90 -4.43 -8.12
N ALA A 49 -5.48 -3.40 -8.86
CA ALA A 49 -4.95 -3.57 -10.22
C ALA A 49 -3.68 -4.44 -10.26
N GLU A 50 -2.87 -4.37 -9.21
CA GLU A 50 -1.64 -5.14 -9.06
C GLU A 50 -1.83 -6.52 -8.41
N ASP A 51 -3.07 -6.92 -8.10
CA ASP A 51 -3.37 -8.16 -7.38
C ASP A 51 -2.55 -8.28 -6.08
N ALA A 52 -2.41 -7.16 -5.37
CA ALA A 52 -1.53 -7.04 -4.22
C ALA A 52 -2.16 -7.67 -2.99
N ARG A 53 -1.40 -8.52 -2.29
CA ARG A 53 -1.86 -9.11 -1.02
C ARG A 53 -1.68 -8.17 0.17
N ARG A 54 -0.72 -7.24 0.05
CA ARG A 54 -0.42 -6.24 1.07
C ARG A 54 -0.33 -4.86 0.43
N LEU A 55 -0.90 -3.88 1.13
CA LEU A 55 -0.78 -2.46 0.83
C LEU A 55 -0.17 -1.77 2.06
N VAL A 56 1.06 -1.31 1.91
CA VAL A 56 1.79 -0.58 2.96
C VAL A 56 1.66 0.91 2.68
N VAL A 57 1.13 1.65 3.64
CA VAL A 57 0.80 3.08 3.47
C VAL A 57 1.50 3.92 4.52
N ASP A 58 2.18 4.96 4.08
CA ASP A 58 2.64 6.05 4.94
C ASP A 58 1.54 7.11 5.05
N ALA A 59 0.85 7.08 6.17
CA ALA A 59 -0.28 7.94 6.53
C ALA A 59 -0.49 7.92 8.04
N ASP A 60 -1.26 8.88 8.54
CA ASP A 60 -1.80 8.85 9.89
C ASP A 60 -2.92 7.80 10.03
N THR A 61 -3.49 7.70 11.23
CA THR A 61 -4.54 6.71 11.53
C THR A 61 -5.79 6.94 10.67
N ASP A 62 -6.22 8.19 10.54
CA ASP A 62 -7.39 8.56 9.73
C ASP A 62 -7.17 8.23 8.25
N GLY A 63 -5.97 8.52 7.72
CA GLY A 63 -5.59 8.16 6.36
C GLY A 63 -5.63 6.65 6.12
N LEU A 64 -5.15 5.83 7.06
CA LEU A 64 -5.22 4.37 6.97
C LEU A 64 -6.66 3.86 6.95
N GLU A 65 -7.55 4.43 7.77
CA GLU A 65 -8.97 4.07 7.75
C GLU A 65 -9.62 4.41 6.40
N LEU A 66 -9.29 5.57 5.82
CA LEU A 66 -9.78 5.95 4.49
C LEU A 66 -9.32 4.99 3.40
N VAL A 67 -8.09 4.46 3.48
CA VAL A 67 -7.61 3.44 2.52
C VAL A 67 -8.37 2.12 2.72
N ARG A 68 -8.63 1.71 3.97
CA ARG A 68 -9.43 0.50 4.26
C ARG A 68 -10.84 0.61 3.68
N ASP A 69 -11.48 1.76 3.89
CA ASP A 69 -12.80 2.04 3.31
C ASP A 69 -12.75 2.05 1.79
N ALA A 70 -11.71 2.62 1.19
CA ALA A 70 -11.53 2.62 -0.25
C ALA A 70 -11.36 1.20 -0.82
N CYS A 71 -10.60 0.32 -0.16
CA CYS A 71 -10.49 -1.10 -0.53
C CYS A 71 -11.82 -1.83 -0.37
N ALA A 72 -12.56 -1.60 0.73
CA ALA A 72 -13.86 -2.21 0.96
C ALA A 72 -14.89 -1.82 -0.13
N ARG A 73 -14.87 -0.57 -0.60
CA ARG A 73 -15.71 -0.11 -1.73
C ARG A 73 -15.39 -0.78 -3.07
N LEU A 74 -14.22 -1.41 -3.18
CA LEU A 74 -13.79 -2.18 -4.35
C LEU A 74 -13.94 -3.69 -4.15
N ASP A 75 -14.62 -4.13 -3.08
CA ASP A 75 -14.72 -5.54 -2.65
C ASP A 75 -13.35 -6.22 -2.40
N ALA A 76 -12.31 -5.43 -2.15
CA ALA A 76 -10.93 -5.87 -1.98
C ALA A 76 -10.57 -6.09 -0.50
N THR A 77 -11.39 -6.88 0.20
CA THR A 77 -11.27 -7.09 1.66
C THR A 77 -10.16 -8.06 2.07
N ASP A 78 -9.57 -8.77 1.11
CA ASP A 78 -8.48 -9.73 1.27
C ASP A 78 -7.09 -9.06 1.24
N ILE A 79 -7.01 -7.78 0.87
CA ILE A 79 -5.79 -6.98 0.90
C ILE A 79 -5.49 -6.55 2.34
N VAL A 80 -4.33 -6.94 2.85
CA VAL A 80 -3.88 -6.52 4.19
C VAL A 80 -3.29 -5.12 4.12
N ILE A 81 -3.89 -4.17 4.84
CA ILE A 81 -3.41 -2.78 4.92
C ILE A 81 -2.60 -2.58 6.20
N GLU A 82 -1.38 -2.04 6.05
CA GLU A 82 -0.42 -1.83 7.13
C GLU A 82 0.24 -0.45 7.04
N PRO A 83 0.63 0.15 8.18
CA PRO A 83 1.45 1.36 8.19
C PRO A 83 2.86 1.10 7.64
N ALA A 84 3.50 2.14 7.11
CA ALA A 84 4.89 2.09 6.66
C ALA A 84 5.94 2.15 7.80
N VAL A 85 5.48 2.27 9.05
CA VAL A 85 6.31 2.41 10.27
C VAL A 85 6.19 1.21 11.21
#